data_AF-A0A2G2WJH3-F1
#
_entry.id   AF-A0A2G2WJH3-F1
#
_cell.length_a   1.000
_cell.length_b   1.000
_cell.length_c   1.000
_cell.angle_alpha   90.00
_cell.angle_beta   90.00
_cell.angle_gamma   90.00
#
_symmetry.space_group_name_H-M   'P 1'
#
loop_
_entity.id
_entity.type
_entity.pdbx_description
1 polymer ?
#
loop_
_entity_poly.entity_id
_entity_poly.type
_entity_poly.pdbx_seq_one_letter_code
_entity_poly.pdbx_strand_id
1 'polypeptide(L)'
;MIEQVGKYVKEFHLDLIGLTSSQEEIKKTTRAYRVYYMKTEEEGSNYLVDHSIIMYVFLDPAYSCFIAHVINKSFGFDTTIDEAQYAINAVRV
;
A
#
# COMPACT_ATOMS: atom_id res chain seq x y z
N MET A 1 3.70 16.32 -9.95
CA MET A 1 3.18 15.14 -9.23
C MET A 1 4.28 14.30 -8.58
N ILE A 2 5.31 13.85 -9.31
CA ILE A 2 6.38 12.98 -8.75
C ILE A 2 7.05 13.58 -7.51
N GLU A 3 7.33 14.88 -7.52
CA GLU A 3 7.99 15.57 -6.41
C GLU A 3 7.13 15.69 -5.13
N GLN A 4 5.80 15.67 -5.27
CA GLN A 4 4.88 15.78 -4.13
C GLN A 4 4.88 14.52 -3.28
N VAL A 5 4.87 13.34 -3.93
CA VAL A 5 4.92 12.05 -3.24
C VAL A 5 6.25 11.89 -2.50
N GLY A 6 7.37 12.25 -3.14
CA GLY A 6 8.69 12.16 -2.52
C GLY A 6 8.86 13.06 -1.29
N LYS A 7 8.22 14.24 -1.26
CA LYS A 7 8.23 15.12 -0.08
C LYS A 7 7.34 14.57 1.04
N TYR A 8 6.14 14.14 0.69
CA TYR A 8 5.17 13.59 1.65
C TYR A 8 5.74 12.38 2.39
N VAL A 9 6.34 11.43 1.67
CA VAL A 9 6.86 10.20 2.28
C VAL A 9 8.00 10.46 3.27
N LYS A 10 8.84 11.48 3.00
CA LYS A 10 9.94 11.88 3.89
C LYS A 10 9.48 12.47 5.22
N GLU A 11 8.24 12.96 5.30
CA GLU A 11 7.67 13.47 6.56
C GLU A 11 7.30 12.35 7.54
N PHE A 12 7.19 11.10 7.07
CA PHE A 12 6.86 9.94 7.90
C PHE A 12 8.10 9.19 8.37
N HIS A 13 8.85 8.58 7.43
CA HIS A 13 10.03 7.78 7.75
C HIS A 13 11.01 7.75 6.57
N LEU A 14 12.31 7.76 6.87
CA LEU A 14 13.37 7.87 5.86
C LEU A 14 13.46 6.65 4.94
N ASP A 15 13.13 5.47 5.45
CA ASP A 15 13.17 4.22 4.67
C ASP A 15 11.93 3.99 3.79
N LEU A 16 10.93 4.87 3.86
CA LEU A 16 9.75 4.75 3.01
C LEU A 16 10.05 5.24 1.59
N ILE A 17 9.65 4.43 0.62
CA ILE A 17 9.81 4.73 -0.81
C ILE A 17 8.43 5.01 -1.40
N GLY A 18 8.24 6.24 -1.90
CA GLY A 18 7.02 6.64 -2.60
C GLY A 18 7.04 6.24 -4.07
N LEU A 19 6.12 5.39 -4.49
CA LEU A 19 5.95 4.98 -5.89
C LEU A 19 4.79 5.73 -6.54
N THR A 20 5.03 6.28 -7.72
CA THR A 20 3.99 6.93 -8.54
C THR A 20 4.31 6.76 -10.01
N SER A 21 3.28 6.69 -10.85
CA SER A 21 3.45 6.61 -12.30
C SER A 21 2.26 7.22 -13.05
N SER A 22 2.22 7.04 -14.37
CA SER A 22 1.11 7.42 -15.22
C SER A 22 -0.19 6.71 -14.82
N GLN A 23 -1.34 7.31 -15.13
CA GLN A 23 -2.65 6.77 -14.79
C GLN A 23 -2.90 5.38 -15.41
N GLU A 24 -2.32 5.10 -16.58
CA GLU A 24 -2.41 3.79 -17.23
C GLU A 24 -1.64 2.70 -16.48
N GLU A 25 -0.43 3.01 -16.03
CA GLU A 25 0.37 2.07 -15.23
C GLU A 25 -0.27 1.85 -13.86
N ILE A 26 -0.79 2.90 -13.23
CA ILE A 26 -1.55 2.77 -11.98
C ILE A 26 -2.74 1.83 -12.17
N LYS A 27 -3.52 1.98 -13.25
CA LYS A 27 -4.65 1.08 -13.57
C LYS A 27 -4.22 -0.39 -13.73
N LYS A 28 -3.07 -0.64 -14.37
CA LYS A 28 -2.52 -1.99 -14.53
C LYS A 28 -2.15 -2.58 -13.17
N THR A 29 -1.45 -1.81 -12.34
CA THR A 29 -1.01 -2.22 -11.00
C THR A 29 -2.20 -2.48 -10.07
N THR A 30 -3.18 -1.57 -10.01
CA THR A 30 -4.37 -1.76 -9.15
C THR A 30 -5.15 -3.00 -9.55
N ARG A 31 -5.22 -3.32 -10.85
CA ARG A 31 -5.86 -4.55 -11.33
C ARG A 31 -5.07 -5.80 -10.94
N ALA A 32 -3.74 -5.77 -11.02
CA ALA A 32 -2.88 -6.89 -10.62
C ALA A 32 -3.01 -7.21 -9.12
N TYR A 33 -3.04 -6.19 -8.28
CA TYR A 33 -3.17 -6.33 -6.82
C TYR A 33 -4.63 -6.42 -6.33
N ARG A 34 -5.61 -6.32 -7.24
CA ARG A 34 -7.05 -6.31 -6.94
C ARG A 34 -7.45 -5.20 -5.95
N VAL A 35 -6.85 -4.03 -6.09
CA VAL A 35 -7.15 -2.84 -5.30
C VAL A 35 -8.24 -2.03 -6.00
N TYR A 36 -9.26 -1.64 -5.24
CA TYR A 36 -10.31 -0.74 -5.71
C TYR A 36 -9.94 0.71 -5.38
N TYR A 37 -10.16 1.61 -6.33
CA TYR A 37 -10.11 3.05 -6.11
C TYR A 37 -11.20 3.74 -6.93
N MET A 38 -11.84 4.76 -6.37
CA MET A 38 -12.87 5.56 -7.01
C MET A 38 -12.71 7.02 -6.63
N LYS A 39 -12.74 7.90 -7.63
CA LYS A 39 -12.78 9.35 -7.39
C LYS A 39 -14.18 9.72 -6.91
N THR A 40 -14.28 10.40 -5.77
CA THR A 40 -15.54 10.96 -5.30
C THR A 40 -15.85 12.23 -6.09
N GLU A 41 -17.11 12.38 -6.52
CA GLU A 41 -17.59 13.63 -7.12
C GLU A 41 -17.86 14.62 -5.98
N GLU A 42 -16.93 15.54 -5.76
CA GLU A 42 -17.10 16.67 -4.84
C GLU A 42 -17.09 17.99 -5.63
N GLU A 43 -17.99 18.91 -5.27
CA GLU A 43 -18.02 20.27 -5.81
C GLU A 43 -16.88 21.09 -5.18
N GLY A 44 -15.71 21.08 -5.81
CA GLY A 44 -14.55 21.82 -5.34
C GLY A 44 -13.31 21.66 -6.22
N SER A 45 -12.28 22.49 -5.97
CA SER A 45 -10.97 22.36 -6.62
C SER A 45 -10.18 21.15 -6.11
N ASN A 46 -10.53 20.61 -4.93
CA ASN A 46 -9.96 19.41 -4.35
C ASN A 46 -11.00 18.28 -4.41
N TYR A 47 -10.51 17.05 -4.62
CA TYR A 47 -11.34 15.86 -4.63
C TYR A 47 -10.72 14.79 -3.73
N LEU A 48 -11.58 13.96 -3.14
CA LEU A 48 -11.18 12.76 -2.42
C LEU A 48 -11.22 11.52 -3.32
N VAL A 49 -10.45 10.51 -2.93
CA VAL A 49 -10.42 9.20 -3.60
C VAL A 49 -10.72 8.13 -2.56
N ASP A 50 -11.86 7.47 -2.73
CA ASP A 50 -12.16 6.25 -2.01
C ASP A 50 -11.22 5.14 -2.49
N HIS A 51 -10.55 4.46 -1.57
CA HIS A 51 -9.58 3.42 -1.87
C HIS A 51 -9.63 2.32 -0.81
N SER A 52 -9.31 1.10 -1.23
CA SER A 52 -9.17 0.00 -0.27
C SER A 52 -7.93 0.21 0.61
N ILE A 53 -8.12 0.18 1.94
CA ILE A 53 -7.03 0.25 2.92
C ILE A 53 -6.45 -1.16 3.10
N ILE A 54 -5.36 -1.43 2.39
CA ILE A 54 -4.73 -2.76 2.33
C ILE A 54 -3.22 -2.60 2.47
N MET A 55 -2.59 -3.46 3.26
CA MET A 55 -1.13 -3.62 3.29
C MET A 55 -0.75 -5.00 2.77
N TYR A 56 0.31 -5.04 1.96
CA TYR A 56 0.88 -6.25 1.38
C TYR A 56 2.27 -6.47 1.96
N VAL A 57 2.55 -7.69 2.41
CA VAL A 57 3.88 -8.09 2.88
C VAL A 57 4.53 -8.95 1.81
N PHE A 58 5.78 -8.64 1.45
CA PHE A 58 6.58 -9.45 0.53
C PHE A 58 7.77 -9.96 1.31
N LEU A 59 7.91 -11.28 1.37
CA LEU A 59 8.98 -11.95 2.16
C LEU A 59 10.15 -12.42 1.29
N ASP A 60 9.95 -12.47 -0.02
CA ASP A 60 10.95 -12.86 -0.99
C ASP A 60 11.65 -11.63 -1.57
N PRO A 61 13.00 -11.55 -1.56
CA PRO A 61 13.75 -10.48 -2.21
C PRO A 61 13.53 -10.40 -3.73
N ALA A 62 13.02 -11.46 -4.37
CA ALA A 62 12.63 -11.41 -5.78
C ALA A 62 11.21 -10.85 -6.02
N TYR A 63 10.50 -10.43 -4.97
CA TYR A 63 9.12 -9.90 -5.02
C TYR A 63 8.13 -10.87 -5.72
N SER A 64 8.50 -12.15 -5.82
CA SER A 64 7.82 -13.15 -6.65
C SER A 64 6.79 -13.95 -5.85
N CYS A 65 7.06 -14.16 -4.56
CA CYS A 65 6.18 -14.87 -3.65
C CYS A 65 5.30 -13.89 -2.87
N PHE A 66 4.00 -13.92 -3.16
CA PHE A 66 2.98 -13.11 -2.50
C PHE A 66 2.64 -13.71 -1.13
N ILE A 67 2.85 -12.97 -0.04
CA ILE A 67 2.55 -13.48 1.30
C ILE A 67 1.77 -12.47 2.12
N ALA A 68 0.47 -12.76 2.24
CA ALA A 68 -0.50 -12.16 3.15
C ALA A 68 -0.99 -10.74 2.83
N HIS A 69 -2.32 -10.59 2.87
CA HIS A 69 -3.03 -9.31 2.95
C HIS A 69 -3.29 -9.01 4.42
N VAL A 70 -2.90 -7.82 4.90
CA VAL A 70 -3.32 -7.31 6.21
C VAL A 70 -4.44 -6.28 6.00
N ILE A 71 -5.65 -6.59 6.51
CA ILE A 71 -6.84 -5.73 6.39
C ILE A 71 -6.87 -4.77 7.58
N ASN A 72 -6.50 -3.51 7.35
CA ASN A 72 -6.43 -2.49 8.40
C ASN A 72 -7.76 -1.72 8.54
N LYS A 73 -8.86 -2.44 8.81
CA LYS A 73 -10.12 -1.79 9.21
C LYS A 73 -10.62 -2.18 10.60
N SER A 74 -10.03 -3.20 11.23
CA SER A 74 -10.50 -3.74 12.53
C SER A 74 -9.38 -4.13 13.50
N PHE A 75 -8.11 -3.99 13.12
CA PHE A 75 -6.96 -4.46 13.90
C PHE A 75 -6.14 -3.27 14.41
N GLY A 76 -5.79 -3.29 15.69
CA GLY A 76 -4.94 -2.28 16.31
C GLY A 76 -3.50 -2.37 15.82
N PHE A 77 -2.70 -1.32 16.07
CA PHE A 77 -1.29 -1.27 15.68
C PHE A 77 -0.51 -2.52 16.11
N ASP A 78 -0.76 -3.01 17.32
CA ASP A 78 -0.07 -4.18 17.90
C ASP A 78 -0.34 -5.48 17.12
N THR A 79 -1.57 -5.68 16.63
CA THR A 79 -1.95 -6.91 15.92
C THR A 79 -1.27 -6.99 14.55
N THR A 80 -1.01 -5.84 13.92
CA THR A 80 -0.32 -5.80 12.62
C THR A 80 1.15 -6.17 12.71
N ILE A 81 1.82 -5.86 13.84
CA ILE A 81 3.22 -6.21 14.07
C ILE A 81 3.34 -7.72 14.30
N ASP A 82 2.46 -8.28 15.12
CA ASP A 82 2.45 -9.71 15.42
C ASP A 82 2.19 -10.55 14.17
N GLU A 83 1.23 -10.16 13.33
CA GLU A 83 0.93 -10.84 12.06
C GLU A 83 2.10 -10.74 11.07
N ALA A 84 2.72 -9.57 10.94
CA ALA A 84 3.88 -9.39 10.07
C ALA A 84 5.07 -10.25 10.55
N GLN A 85 5.32 -10.27 11.86
CA GLN A 85 6.40 -11.05 12.44
C GLN A 85 6.15 -12.56 12.32
N TYR A 86 4.90 -12.99 12.49
CA TYR A 86 4.49 -14.37 12.24
C TYR A 86 4.72 -14.78 10.78
N ALA A 87 4.30 -13.94 9.82
CA ALA A 87 4.49 -14.20 8.40
C ALA A 87 5.99 -14.32 8.05
N ILE A 88 6.83 -13.42 8.54
CA ILE A 88 8.28 -13.45 8.33
C ILE A 88 8.90 -14.74 8.89
N ASN A 89 8.51 -15.14 10.10
CA ASN A 89 9.04 -16.34 10.74
C ASN A 89 8.58 -17.63 10.05
N ALA A 90 7.37 -17.67 9.50
CA ALA A 90 6.82 -18.85 8.83
C ALA A 90 7.57 -19.23 7.55
N VAL A 91 8.23 -18.28 6.88
CA VAL A 91 8.99 -18.51 5.64
C VAL A 91 10.45 -18.90 5.89
N ARG A 92 10.95 -18.67 7.12
CA ARG A 92 12.34 -18.98 7.50
C ARG A 92 12.57 -20.44 7.92
N VAL A 93 11.56 -21.31 7.79
CA VAL A 93 11.62 -22.75 8.13
C VAL A 93 11.97 -23.60 6.90
#